data_AF-A0A645JAB3-F1
#
_entry.id   AF-A0A645JAB3-F1
#
_cell.length_a   1.000
_cell.length_b   1.000
_cell.length_c   1.000
_cell.angle_alpha   90.00
_cell.angle_beta   90.00
_cell.angle_gamma   90.00
#
_symmetry.space_group_name_H-M   'P 1'
#
loop_
_entity.id
_entity.type
_entity.pdbx_description
1 polymer ?
#
loop_
_entity_poly.entity_id
_entity_poly.type
_entity_poly.pdbx_seq_one_letter_code
_entity_poly.pdbx_strand_id
1 'polypeptide(L)'
;MVRQQPEVLFDGDGMMQQGVMVRHLVLPGHTDDSKRVIRYLYETYGDKIYLSIMNQFTPNEGCPELSRPVTEEEYDEVVDYALSLGVTKAFIQEGGTVSESFIPEFEI
;
A
#
# COMPACT_ATOMS: atom_id res chain seq x y z
N MET A 1 -2.72 21.38 -14.04
CA MET A 1 -2.41 20.73 -12.75
C MET A 1 -3.72 20.55 -12.01
N VAL A 2 -4.15 19.30 -11.81
CA VAL A 2 -5.36 19.01 -11.05
C VAL A 2 -5.07 19.29 -9.59
N ARG A 3 -5.93 20.06 -8.91
CA ARG A 3 -5.80 20.31 -7.47
C ARG A 3 -6.20 19.03 -6.74
N GLN A 4 -5.23 18.29 -6.20
CA GLN A 4 -5.52 17.19 -5.28
C GLN A 4 -6.31 17.76 -4.09
N GLN A 5 -7.41 17.10 -3.73
CA GLN A 5 -8.19 17.39 -2.53
C GLN A 5 -7.82 16.34 -1.49
N PRO A 6 -6.80 16.59 -0.66
CA PRO A 6 -6.33 15.61 0.31
C PRO A 6 -7.30 15.52 1.51
N GLU A 7 -8.15 16.51 1.75
CA GLU A 7 -9.15 16.42 2.81
C GLU A 7 -10.13 15.27 2.54
N VAL A 8 -10.09 14.26 3.41
CA VAL A 8 -10.86 13.03 3.22
C VAL A 8 -12.22 13.16 3.87
N LEU A 9 -13.26 12.86 3.10
CA LEU A 9 -14.65 12.82 3.52
C LEU A 9 -15.23 11.45 3.25
N PHE A 10 -15.79 10.85 4.28
CA PHE A 10 -16.56 9.61 4.21
C PHE A 10 -18.04 9.94 4.36
N ASP A 11 -18.90 9.14 3.73
CA ASP A 11 -20.33 9.15 4.03
C ASP A 11 -20.65 8.34 5.31
N GLY A 12 -21.94 8.25 5.64
CA GLY A 12 -22.42 7.53 6.82
C GLY A 12 -22.19 6.01 6.78
N ASP A 13 -21.92 5.45 5.61
CA ASP A 13 -21.67 4.02 5.39
C ASP A 13 -20.17 3.71 5.33
N GLY A 14 -19.30 4.72 5.47
CA GLY A 14 -17.85 4.57 5.46
C GLY A 14 -17.21 4.53 4.06
N MET A 15 -17.94 4.92 3.01
CA MET A 15 -17.38 5.06 1.67
C MET A 15 -16.73 6.45 1.50
N MET A 16 -15.49 6.46 1.01
CA MET A 16 -14.77 7.70 0.73
C MET A 16 -15.39 8.43 -0.46
N GLN A 17 -15.99 9.59 -0.22
CA GLN A 17 -16.63 10.45 -1.22
C GLN A 17 -15.63 11.45 -1.84
N GLN A 18 -14.69 11.94 -1.03
CA GLN A 18 -13.63 12.87 -1.44
C GLN A 18 -12.35 12.54 -0.66
N GLY A 19 -11.18 12.77 -1.26
CA GLY A 19 -9.90 12.55 -0.60
C GLY A 19 -8.84 11.99 -1.54
N VAL A 20 -7.67 11.71 -0.97
CA VAL A 20 -6.58 11.02 -1.65
C VAL A 20 -6.20 9.77 -0.86
N MET A 21 -6.20 8.64 -1.55
CA MET A 21 -5.64 7.38 -1.06
C MET A 21 -4.42 7.02 -1.90
N VAL A 22 -3.28 6.84 -1.24
CA VAL A 22 -2.04 6.38 -1.87
C VAL A 22 -1.91 4.89 -1.64
N ARG A 23 -1.89 4.12 -2.74
CA ARG A 23 -1.67 2.68 -2.70
C ARG A 23 -0.17 2.41 -2.82
N HIS A 24 0.41 1.85 -1.77
CA HIS A 24 1.82 1.49 -1.70
C HIS A 24 1.93 -0.04 -1.78
N LEU A 25 2.45 -0.53 -2.90
CA LEU A 25 2.73 -1.95 -3.08
C LEU A 25 4.13 -2.26 -2.54
N VAL A 26 4.21 -3.13 -1.54
CA VAL A 26 5.47 -3.68 -1.05
C VAL A 26 6.00 -4.67 -2.09
N LEU A 27 7.29 -4.59 -2.37
CA LEU A 27 8.00 -5.51 -3.27
C LEU A 27 8.93 -6.44 -2.47
N PRO A 28 9.10 -7.70 -2.92
CA PRO A 28 9.94 -8.66 -2.24
C PRO A 28 11.39 -8.15 -2.15
N GLY A 29 11.99 -8.17 -0.96
CA GLY A 29 13.36 -7.69 -0.72
C GLY A 29 13.53 -6.16 -0.66
N HIS A 30 12.43 -5.39 -0.76
CA HIS A 30 12.46 -3.92 -0.82
C HIS A 30 11.68 -3.25 0.34
N THR A 31 11.77 -3.81 1.54
CA THR A 31 11.08 -3.25 2.72
C THR A 31 11.64 -1.87 3.10
N ASP A 32 12.95 -1.66 2.99
CA ASP A 32 13.57 -0.37 3.28
C ASP A 32 13.11 0.76 2.35
N ASP A 33 12.96 0.47 1.05
CA ASP A 33 12.42 1.44 0.10
C ASP A 33 10.97 1.78 0.45
N SER A 34 10.17 0.77 0.81
CA SER A 34 8.80 0.96 1.29
C SER A 34 8.73 1.86 2.52
N LYS A 35 9.58 1.64 3.52
CA LYS A 35 9.67 2.48 4.72
C LYS A 35 10.05 3.93 4.37
N ARG A 36 10.98 4.13 3.43
CA ARG A 36 11.38 5.48 2.98
C ARG A 36 10.22 6.22 2.32
N VAL A 37 9.45 5.54 1.47
CA VAL A 37 8.25 6.11 0.84
C VAL A 37 7.19 6.44 1.88
N ILE A 38 6.88 5.52 2.79
CA ILE A 38 5.89 5.75 3.86
C ILE A 38 6.28 6.95 4.72
N ARG A 39 7.55 7.03 5.14
CA ARG A 39 8.06 8.18 5.88
C ARG A 39 7.90 9.48 5.13
N TYR A 40 8.29 9.52 3.86
CA TYR A 40 8.12 10.70 3.03
C TYR A 40 6.65 11.13 2.95
N LEU A 41 5.75 10.18 2.71
CA LEU A 41 4.31 10.44 2.62
C LEU A 41 3.75 10.99 3.94
N TYR A 42 4.13 10.39 5.06
CA TYR A 42 3.68 10.83 6.38
C TYR A 42 4.25 12.20 6.77
N GLU A 43 5.55 12.44 6.57
CA GLU A 43 6.18 13.74 6.87
C GLU A 43 5.65 14.87 5.97
N THR A 44 5.28 14.55 4.73
CA THR A 44 4.79 15.55 3.76
C THR A 44 3.31 15.85 3.92
N TYR A 45 2.49 14.83 4.13
CA TYR A 45 1.02 14.95 4.07
C TYR A 45 0.33 14.65 5.41
N GLY A 46 0.97 13.92 6.31
CA GLY A 46 0.40 13.47 7.58
C GLY A 46 -0.97 12.82 7.37
N ASP A 47 -1.94 13.20 8.19
CA ASP A 47 -3.31 12.68 8.16
C ASP A 47 -4.18 13.26 7.04
N LYS A 48 -3.60 14.00 6.09
CA LYS A 48 -4.31 14.50 4.90
C LYS A 48 -4.38 13.47 3.78
N ILE A 49 -3.83 12.27 3.93
CA ILE A 49 -4.01 11.20 2.95
C ILE A 49 -4.29 9.91 3.69
N TYR A 50 -4.89 8.94 3.00
CA TYR A 50 -4.93 7.55 3.44
C TYR A 50 -3.82 6.77 2.77
N LEU A 51 -3.15 5.90 3.54
CA LEU A 51 -2.19 4.95 3.02
C LEU A 51 -2.86 3.58 2.88
N SER A 52 -2.73 2.92 1.74
CA SER A 52 -3.10 1.52 1.57
C SER A 52 -1.84 0.72 1.31
N ILE A 53 -1.39 -0.05 2.31
CA ILE A 53 -0.14 -0.84 2.23
C ILE A 53 -0.51 -2.25 1.79
N MET A 54 0.03 -2.68 0.65
CA MET A 54 -0.38 -3.92 -0.03
C MET A 54 0.79 -4.86 -0.23
N ASN A 55 0.52 -6.16 -0.23
CA ASN A 55 1.48 -7.24 -0.54
C ASN A 55 1.07 -8.10 -1.76
N GLN A 56 0.07 -7.65 -2.52
CA GLN A 56 -0.52 -8.37 -3.67
C GLN A 56 0.37 -8.32 -4.92
N PHE A 57 1.65 -8.66 -4.77
CA PHE A 57 2.61 -8.70 -5.88
C PHE A 57 2.59 -10.08 -6.54
N THR A 58 2.34 -10.12 -7.86
CA THR A 58 2.47 -11.33 -8.67
C THR A 58 3.92 -11.50 -9.12
N PRO A 59 4.60 -12.58 -8.74
CA PRO A 59 5.99 -12.84 -9.14
C PRO A 59 6.17 -12.93 -10.65
N ASN A 60 7.31 -12.47 -11.14
CA ASN A 60 7.68 -12.59 -12.55
C ASN A 60 8.93 -13.46 -12.68
N GLU A 61 8.80 -14.66 -13.23
CA GLU A 61 9.93 -15.58 -13.43
C GLU A 61 11.04 -15.02 -14.34
N GLY A 62 10.71 -14.06 -15.22
CA GLY A 62 11.67 -13.36 -16.07
C GLY A 62 12.50 -12.30 -15.34
N CYS A 63 12.21 -12.00 -14.07
CA CYS A 63 12.93 -11.04 -13.25
C CYS A 63 13.39 -11.71 -11.95
N PRO A 64 14.65 -12.17 -11.86
CA PRO A 64 15.15 -12.91 -10.70
C PRO A 64 15.00 -12.18 -9.35
N GLU A 65 15.05 -10.84 -9.37
CA GLU A 65 14.90 -9.99 -8.18
C GLU A 65 13.44 -9.95 -7.69
N LEU A 66 12.48 -10.22 -8.58
CA LEU A 66 11.04 -10.18 -8.33
C LEU A 66 10.37 -11.54 -8.61
N SER A 67 11.13 -12.62 -8.47
CA SER A 67 10.67 -13.98 -8.80
C SER A 67 9.96 -14.69 -7.64
N ARG A 68 9.61 -13.97 -6.57
CA ARG A 68 8.90 -14.52 -5.40
C ARG A 68 7.87 -13.53 -4.86
N PRO A 69 6.86 -13.98 -4.10
CA PRO A 69 5.96 -13.06 -3.41
C PRO A 69 6.67 -12.37 -2.23
N VAL A 70 6.03 -11.31 -1.73
CA VAL A 70 6.39 -10.67 -0.46
C VAL A 70 6.09 -11.65 0.67
N THR A 71 7.03 -11.84 1.60
CA THR A 71 6.77 -12.69 2.78
C THR A 71 5.90 -11.97 3.80
N GLU A 72 5.25 -12.71 4.69
CA GLU A 72 4.50 -12.14 5.80
C GLU A 72 5.40 -11.26 6.69
N GLU A 73 6.59 -11.74 7.01
CA GLU A 73 7.60 -11.00 7.77
C GLU A 73 7.99 -9.67 7.12
N GLU A 74 8.19 -9.64 5.79
CA GLU A 74 8.50 -8.41 5.06
C GLU A 74 7.33 -7.41 5.07
N TYR A 75 6.11 -7.93 4.98
CA TYR A 75 4.92 -7.08 5.03
C TYR A 75 4.71 -6.50 6.41
N ASP A 76 4.77 -7.34 7.44
CA ASP A 76 4.63 -6.96 8.85
C ASP A 76 5.69 -5.93 9.24
N GLU A 77 6.93 -6.11 8.79
CA GLU A 77 8.01 -5.14 9.02
C GLU A 77 7.66 -3.73 8.49
N VAL A 78 7.01 -3.65 7.32
CA VAL A 78 6.60 -2.38 6.72
C VAL A 78 5.39 -1.78 7.46
N VAL A 79 4.44 -2.63 7.86
CA VAL A 79 3.25 -2.22 8.62
C VAL A 79 3.65 -1.70 10.00
N ASP A 80 4.45 -2.45 10.75
CA ASP A 80 4.97 -2.08 12.06
C ASP A 80 5.76 -0.77 12.00
N TYR A 81 6.53 -0.58 10.94
CA TYR A 81 7.21 0.70 10.72
C TYR A 81 6.22 1.85 10.56
N ALA A 82 5.18 1.71 9.74
CA ALA A 82 4.15 2.73 9.56
C ALA A 82 3.44 3.06 10.88
N LEU A 83 3.11 2.04 11.67
CA LEU A 83 2.52 2.19 13.02
C LEU A 83 3.48 2.93 13.95
N SER A 84 4.76 2.55 13.98
CA SER A 84 5.78 3.19 14.82
C SER A 84 6.00 4.67 14.50
N LEU A 85 5.75 5.06 13.24
CA LEU A 85 5.85 6.44 12.76
C LEU A 85 4.64 7.29 13.21
N GLY A 86 3.56 6.67 13.66
CA GLY A 86 2.32 7.34 14.07
C GLY A 86 1.28 7.47 12.94
N VAL A 87 1.38 6.65 11.89
CA VAL A 87 0.35 6.58 10.84
C VAL A 87 -0.94 6.02 11.46
N THR A 88 -2.01 6.80 11.44
CA THR A 88 -3.33 6.38 11.96
C THR A 88 -4.35 6.10 10.85
N LYS A 89 -4.15 6.69 9.67
CA LYS A 89 -5.05 6.57 8.50
C LYS A 89 -4.48 5.60 7.47
N ALA A 90 -4.48 4.32 7.80
CA ALA A 90 -4.00 3.27 6.91
C ALA A 90 -5.02 2.13 6.71
N PHE A 91 -5.06 1.60 5.49
CA PHE A 91 -5.66 0.32 5.15
C PHE A 91 -4.54 -0.72 5.07
N ILE A 92 -4.57 -1.66 6.01
CA ILE A 92 -3.65 -2.80 6.11
C ILE A 92 -4.47 -4.04 5.77
N GLN A 93 -3.87 -4.97 5.03
CA GLN A 93 -4.50 -6.22 4.60
C GLN A 93 -4.06 -7.34 5.54
N GLU A 94 -4.99 -7.96 6.27
CA GLU A 94 -4.69 -9.18 7.03
C GLU A 94 -4.48 -10.36 6.05
N GLY A 95 -3.29 -10.97 6.09
CA GLY A 95 -2.96 -12.34 5.66
C GLY A 95 -3.40 -12.85 4.27
N GLY A 96 -2.43 -13.28 3.46
CA GLY A 96 -2.64 -14.38 2.51
C GLY A 96 -3.36 -14.08 1.19
N THR A 97 -3.12 -12.92 0.58
CA THR A 97 -3.75 -12.57 -0.71
C THR A 97 -2.77 -12.58 -1.87
N VAL A 98 -2.23 -13.76 -2.18
CA VAL A 98 -1.71 -14.08 -3.52
C VAL A 98 -2.48 -15.29 -4.02
N SER A 99 -3.78 -15.13 -4.25
CA SER A 99 -4.48 -16.01 -5.17
C SER A 99 -4.37 -15.40 -6.57
N GLU A 100 -4.20 -16.22 -7.61
CA GLU A 100 -4.20 -15.79 -9.01
C GLU A 100 -5.48 -15.02 -9.42
N SER A 101 -6.48 -14.97 -8.53
CA SER A 101 -7.77 -14.29 -8.65
C SER A 101 -7.71 -12.75 -8.75
N PHE A 102 -6.55 -12.12 -8.58
CA PHE A 102 -6.42 -10.65 -8.67
C PHE A 102 -5.92 -10.15 -10.02
N ILE A 103 -5.60 -11.04 -10.96
CA ILE A 103 -5.28 -10.65 -12.34
C ILE A 103 -6.62 -10.57 -13.09
N PRO A 104 -7.06 -9.36 -13.52
CA PRO A 104 -8.20 -9.27 -14.43
C PRO A 104 -7.89 -10.06 -15.70
N GLU A 105 -8.86 -10.79 -16.24
CA GLU A 105 -8.76 -11.32 -17.60
C GLU A 105 -8.72 -10.13 -18.56
N PHE A 106 -7.51 -9.72 -18.95
CA PHE A 106 -7.34 -8.77 -20.03
C PHE A 106 -7.40 -9.56 -21.34
N GLU A 107 -8.55 -9.56 -22.01
CA GLU A 107 -8.61 -9.93 -23.42
C GLU A 107 -7.74 -8.92 -24.21
N ILE A 108 -6.74 -9.44 -24.94
CA ILE A 108 -5.84 -8.66 -25.81
C ILE A 108 -6.44 -8.55 -27.21
#